data_AF-A0A960B3R1-F1
#
_entry.id   AF-A0A960B3R1-F1
#
_cell.length_a   1.000
_cell.length_b   1.000
_cell.length_c   1.000
_cell.angle_alpha   90.00
_cell.angle_beta   90.00
_cell.angle_gamma   90.00
#
_symmetry.space_group_name_H-M   'P 1'
#
loop_
_entity.id
_entity.type
_entity.pdbx_description
1 polymer ?
#
loop_
_entity_poly.entity_id
_entity_poly.type
_entity_poly.pdbx_seq_one_letter_code
_entity_poly.pdbx_strand_id
1 'polypeptide(L)'
;MARKRIGYFEGTDAPVLTALMCDGYDTIPVSNGRDHHGSHARLINDTNRVDLLIAYVHKIVAPDREARDQSDLTFQDLFHICRIHDIPLIVETPSALHHAAYEMLDEPPDIVRLVDPADVLDVARAILTG
;
A
#
# COMPACT_ATOMS: atom_id res chain seq x y z
N MET A 1 1.82 23.92 6.24
CA MET A 1 2.38 22.56 6.07
C MET A 1 1.85 22.00 4.77
N ALA A 2 2.66 21.26 4.00
CA ALA A 2 2.14 20.52 2.85
C ALA A 2 1.12 19.48 3.34
N ARG A 3 0.07 19.20 2.55
CA ARG A 3 -0.91 18.16 2.88
C ARG A 3 -0.20 16.81 2.85
N LYS A 4 -0.50 15.92 3.80
CA LYS A 4 0.03 14.55 3.77
C LYS A 4 -0.55 13.82 2.54
N ARG A 5 0.27 12.98 1.92
CA ARG A 5 0.00 12.29 0.65
C ARG A 5 -0.19 10.80 0.91
N ILE A 6 -1.18 10.19 0.28
CA ILE A 6 -1.52 8.77 0.48
C ILE A 6 -1.42 8.09 -0.87
N GLY A 7 -0.48 7.16 -1.00
CA GLY A 7 -0.38 6.32 -2.19
C GLY A 7 -1.35 5.14 -2.10
N TYR A 8 -2.08 4.85 -3.17
CA TYR A 8 -3.03 3.73 -3.19
C TYR A 8 -2.91 2.92 -4.48
N PHE A 9 -3.05 1.60 -4.39
CA PHE A 9 -3.11 0.74 -5.57
C PHE A 9 -4.54 0.68 -6.13
N GLU A 10 -4.65 0.45 -7.44
CA GLU A 10 -5.95 0.27 -8.10
C GLU A 10 -6.77 -0.84 -7.41
N GLY A 11 -8.08 -0.62 -7.25
CA GLY A 11 -8.95 -1.46 -6.44
C GLY A 11 -9.20 -0.92 -5.03
N THR A 12 -8.54 0.19 -4.63
CA THR A 12 -8.81 0.82 -3.33
C THR A 12 -10.23 1.35 -3.19
N ASP A 13 -10.88 1.02 -2.08
CA ASP A 13 -12.26 1.39 -1.80
C ASP A 13 -12.49 2.90 -1.97
N ALA A 14 -13.35 3.25 -2.93
CA ALA A 14 -13.66 4.64 -3.25
C ALA A 14 -14.19 5.45 -2.05
N PRO A 15 -15.00 4.89 -1.13
CA PRO A 15 -15.39 5.60 0.09
C PRO A 15 -14.21 5.96 0.99
N VAL A 16 -13.23 5.07 1.15
CA VAL A 16 -12.01 5.32 1.94
C VAL A 16 -11.22 6.48 1.34
N LEU A 17 -10.95 6.42 0.03
CA LEU A 17 -10.22 7.47 -0.68
C LEU A 17 -10.95 8.82 -0.62
N THR A 18 -12.27 8.81 -0.80
CA THR A 18 -13.10 10.02 -0.72
C THR A 18 -13.05 10.64 0.67
N ALA A 19 -13.19 9.83 1.73
CA ALA A 19 -13.13 10.29 3.10
C ALA A 19 -11.76 10.92 3.42
N LEU A 20 -10.66 10.26 3.05
CA LEU A 20 -9.30 10.79 3.25
C LEU A 20 -9.07 12.11 2.50
N MET A 21 -9.60 12.23 1.28
CA MET A 21 -9.54 13.49 0.52
C MET A 21 -10.32 14.62 1.23
N CYS A 22 -11.51 14.31 1.77
CA CYS A 22 -12.32 15.23 2.55
C CYS A 22 -11.66 15.62 3.88
N ASP A 23 -10.90 14.71 4.51
CA ASP A 23 -10.13 14.97 5.73
C ASP A 23 -8.90 15.86 5.48
N GLY A 24 -8.57 16.10 4.21
CA GLY A 24 -7.55 17.06 3.81
C GLY A 24 -6.23 16.43 3.35
N TYR A 25 -6.22 15.13 3.06
CA TYR A 25 -5.08 14.41 2.51
C TYR A 25 -5.15 14.35 0.99
N ASP A 26 -4.00 14.25 0.31
CA ASP A 26 -3.96 14.07 -1.14
C ASP A 26 -3.81 12.57 -1.47
N THR A 27 -4.75 11.98 -2.21
CA THR A 27 -4.69 10.57 -2.64
C THR A 27 -4.03 10.45 -4.01
N ILE A 28 -3.06 9.55 -4.16
CA ILE A 28 -2.22 9.41 -5.36
C ILE A 28 -2.23 7.95 -5.83
N PRO A 29 -2.61 7.67 -7.08
CA PRO A 29 -2.57 6.32 -7.60
C PRO A 29 -1.11 5.84 -7.77
N VAL A 30 -0.85 4.62 -7.32
CA VAL A 30 0.43 3.91 -7.38
C VAL A 30 0.26 2.63 -8.18
N SER A 31 1.20 2.39 -9.10
CA SER A 31 1.22 1.18 -9.94
C SER A 31 2.25 0.18 -9.43
N ASN A 32 1.93 -1.11 -9.58
CA ASN A 32 2.88 -2.22 -9.45
C ASN A 32 3.66 -2.51 -10.75
N GLY A 33 3.47 -1.69 -11.80
CA GLY A 33 4.09 -1.88 -13.12
C GLY A 33 3.29 -2.77 -14.07
N ARG A 34 2.32 -3.56 -13.57
CA ARG A 34 1.50 -4.45 -14.40
C ARG A 34 0.20 -3.81 -14.87
N ASP A 35 -0.43 -3.03 -14.00
CA ASP A 35 -1.69 -2.35 -14.32
C ASP A 35 -1.48 -1.00 -15.04
N HIS A 36 -0.24 -0.49 -15.08
CA HIS A 36 0.13 0.81 -15.64
C HIS A 36 -0.73 1.99 -15.15
N HIS A 37 -1.34 1.86 -13.97
CA HIS A 37 -2.22 2.86 -13.38
C HIS A 37 -1.52 3.62 -12.25
N GLY A 38 -1.07 4.85 -12.55
CA GLY A 38 -0.42 5.74 -11.57
C GLY A 38 1.11 5.73 -11.67
N SER A 39 1.75 6.28 -10.64
CA SER A 39 3.23 6.32 -10.58
C SER A 39 3.78 4.99 -10.10
N HIS A 40 4.82 4.47 -10.76
CA HIS A 40 5.41 3.18 -10.40
C HIS A 40 6.01 3.22 -8.99
N ALA A 41 5.66 2.25 -8.13
CA ALA A 41 6.08 2.26 -6.72
C ALA A 41 7.61 2.34 -6.53
N ARG A 42 8.39 1.67 -7.38
CA ARG A 42 9.88 1.77 -7.41
C ARG A 42 10.45 3.17 -7.62
N LEU A 43 9.65 4.14 -8.08
CA LEU A 43 10.10 5.52 -8.29
C LEU A 43 9.91 6.38 -7.04
N ILE A 44 9.31 5.84 -5.96
CA ILE A 44 9.19 6.53 -4.68
C ILE A 44 10.60 6.81 -4.14
N ASN A 45 10.83 8.07 -3.78
CA ASN A 45 12.06 8.63 -3.22
C ASN A 45 11.71 9.86 -2.36
N ASP A 46 12.71 10.48 -1.73
CA ASP A 46 12.50 11.60 -0.80
C ASP A 46 11.79 12.82 -1.41
N THR A 47 11.82 12.98 -2.73
CA THR A 47 11.16 14.10 -3.42
C THR A 47 9.68 13.84 -3.69
N ASN A 48 9.31 12.59 -3.98
CA ASN A 48 7.94 12.22 -4.36
C ASN A 48 7.27 11.25 -3.38
N ARG A 49 7.86 11.09 -2.18
CA ARG A 49 7.33 10.21 -1.13
C ARG A 49 5.87 10.49 -0.79
N VAL A 50 5.22 9.43 -0.33
CA VAL A 50 3.90 9.47 0.31
C VAL A 50 4.07 9.23 1.81
N ASP A 51 3.11 9.65 2.61
CA ASP A 51 3.11 9.50 4.07
C ASP A 51 2.40 8.20 4.52
N LEU A 52 1.70 7.52 3.61
CA LEU A 52 1.05 6.22 3.81
C LEU A 52 0.88 5.54 2.45
N LEU A 53 1.06 4.21 2.40
CA LEU A 53 0.66 3.36 1.27
C LEU A 53 -0.48 2.42 1.65
N ILE A 54 -1.46 2.24 0.76
CA ILE A 54 -2.57 1.29 0.89
C ILE A 54 -2.54 0.34 -0.30
N ALA A 55 -2.42 -0.96 -0.03
CA ALA A 55 -2.30 -2.03 -1.01
C ALA A 55 -3.16 -3.25 -0.65
N TYR A 56 -3.09 -4.28 -1.50
CA TYR A 56 -3.76 -5.57 -1.33
C TYR A 56 -2.77 -6.70 -1.54
N VAL A 57 -2.98 -7.84 -0.89
CA VAL A 57 -2.13 -9.04 -1.08
C VAL A 57 -2.00 -9.39 -2.56
N HIS A 58 -3.11 -9.46 -3.29
CA HIS A 58 -3.13 -9.84 -4.72
C HIS A 58 -2.56 -8.77 -5.66
N LYS A 59 -2.28 -7.55 -5.18
CA LYS A 59 -1.64 -6.48 -5.96
C LYS A 59 -0.12 -6.46 -5.81
N ILE A 60 0.39 -6.97 -4.69
CA ILE A 60 1.82 -6.99 -4.36
C ILE A 60 2.43 -8.40 -4.52
N VAL A 61 1.59 -9.43 -4.55
CA VAL A 61 1.99 -10.81 -4.87
C VAL A 61 1.62 -11.12 -6.32
N ALA A 62 2.62 -11.43 -7.14
CA ALA A 62 2.38 -11.86 -8.51
C ALA A 62 1.78 -13.30 -8.56
N PRO A 63 0.73 -13.54 -9.35
CA PRO A 63 -0.12 -14.73 -9.29
C PRO A 63 0.53 -16.02 -9.80
N ASP A 64 1.56 -15.95 -10.65
CA ASP A 64 2.27 -17.12 -11.19
C ASP A 64 3.75 -16.82 -11.45
N ARG A 65 4.52 -17.85 -11.83
CA ARG A 65 5.98 -17.75 -12.03
C ARG A 65 6.36 -16.86 -13.21
N GLU A 66 5.62 -16.92 -14.33
CA GLU A 66 5.85 -16.08 -15.50
C GLU A 66 5.48 -14.62 -15.20
N ALA A 67 4.42 -14.40 -14.44
CA ALA A 67 4.00 -13.09 -13.93
C ALA A 67 4.96 -12.52 -12.90
N ARG A 68 5.68 -13.36 -12.12
CA ARG A 68 6.77 -12.90 -11.24
C ARG A 68 7.95 -12.41 -12.05
N ASP A 69 8.31 -13.14 -13.11
CA ASP A 69 9.42 -12.77 -14.00
C ASP A 69 9.09 -11.52 -14.85
N GLN A 70 7.81 -11.23 -15.05
CA GLN A 70 7.31 -10.00 -15.72
C GLN A 70 6.91 -8.88 -14.75
N SER A 71 6.83 -9.13 -13.45
CA SER A 71 6.46 -8.10 -12.48
C SER A 71 7.68 -7.24 -12.18
N ASP A 72 7.60 -5.98 -12.61
CA ASP A 72 8.58 -4.96 -12.26
C ASP A 72 8.52 -4.56 -10.78
N LEU A 73 7.73 -5.20 -9.94
CA LEU A 73 7.70 -4.98 -8.50
C LEU A 73 7.39 -6.29 -7.77
N THR A 74 8.24 -6.67 -6.82
CA THR A 74 7.93 -7.73 -5.84
C THR A 74 7.43 -7.12 -4.53
N PHE A 75 6.72 -7.90 -3.70
CA PHE A 75 6.34 -7.40 -2.37
C PHE A 75 7.56 -7.10 -1.50
N GLN A 76 8.66 -7.85 -1.65
CA GLN A 76 9.93 -7.57 -0.95
C GLN A 76 10.51 -6.21 -1.36
N ASP A 77 10.48 -5.86 -2.65
CA ASP A 77 10.89 -4.53 -3.10
C ASP A 77 10.03 -3.44 -2.48
N LEU A 78 8.70 -3.65 -2.44
CA LEU A 78 7.78 -2.69 -1.85
C LEU A 78 8.05 -2.52 -0.35
N PHE A 79 8.26 -3.60 0.39
CA PHE A 79 8.61 -3.55 1.81
C PHE A 79 9.93 -2.81 2.04
N HIS A 80 10.92 -3.07 1.20
CA HIS A 80 12.21 -2.39 1.26
C HIS A 80 12.08 -0.88 1.02
N ILE A 81 11.31 -0.46 0.01
CA ILE A 81 11.01 0.95 -0.27
C ILE A 81 10.31 1.60 0.92
N CYS A 82 9.28 0.94 1.46
CA CYS A 82 8.55 1.42 2.63
C CYS A 82 9.48 1.62 3.83
N ARG A 83 10.38 0.65 4.06
CA ARG A 83 11.34 0.68 5.17
C ARG A 83 12.37 1.79 5.02
N ILE A 84 12.92 2.01 3.82
CA ILE A 84 13.94 3.04 3.56
C ILE A 84 13.38 4.44 3.78
N HIS A 85 12.13 4.66 3.34
CA HIS A 85 11.51 5.98 3.39
C HIS A 85 10.59 6.19 4.60
N ASP A 86 10.60 5.25 5.56
CA ASP A 86 9.72 5.22 6.73
C ASP A 86 8.24 5.45 6.39
N ILE A 87 7.77 4.80 5.31
CA ILE A 87 6.38 4.87 4.83
C ILE A 87 5.60 3.69 5.40
N PRO A 88 4.63 3.90 6.30
CA PRO A 88 3.71 2.85 6.72
C PRO A 88 2.98 2.24 5.52
N LEU A 89 2.84 0.92 5.50
CA LEU A 89 2.11 0.19 4.47
C LEU A 89 0.92 -0.54 5.11
N ILE A 90 -0.30 -0.18 4.70
CA ILE A 90 -1.49 -0.98 4.95
C ILE A 90 -1.66 -1.96 3.81
N VAL A 91 -1.83 -3.24 4.14
CA VAL A 91 -2.26 -4.28 3.21
C VAL A 91 -3.65 -4.72 3.62
N GLU A 92 -4.65 -4.24 2.88
CA GLU A 92 -6.04 -4.57 3.12
C GLU A 92 -6.26 -6.08 2.91
N THR A 93 -6.68 -6.74 3.99
CA THR A 93 -6.86 -8.18 4.08
C THR A 93 -7.96 -8.48 5.09
N PRO A 94 -9.02 -9.23 4.75
CA PRO A 94 -10.02 -9.65 5.72
C PRO A 94 -9.37 -10.33 6.92
N SER A 95 -9.83 -10.02 8.14
CA SER A 95 -9.23 -10.51 9.40
C SER A 95 -9.09 -12.03 9.45
N ALA A 96 -10.08 -12.74 8.91
CA ALA A 96 -10.08 -14.21 8.83
C ALA A 96 -8.93 -14.78 7.96
N LEU A 97 -8.33 -13.96 7.09
CA LEU A 97 -7.26 -14.33 6.17
C LEU A 97 -5.88 -13.77 6.59
N HIS A 98 -5.78 -13.03 7.71
CA HIS A 98 -4.52 -12.42 8.13
C HIS A 98 -3.39 -13.44 8.27
N HIS A 99 -3.65 -14.60 8.88
CA HIS A 99 -2.64 -15.65 9.02
C HIS A 99 -2.10 -16.12 7.66
N ALA A 100 -2.99 -16.46 6.73
CA ALA A 100 -2.60 -16.94 5.41
C ALA A 100 -1.86 -15.85 4.59
N ALA A 101 -2.28 -14.60 4.72
CA ALA A 101 -1.59 -13.47 4.09
C ALA A 101 -0.21 -13.23 4.71
N TYR A 102 -0.08 -13.35 6.03
CA TYR A 102 1.19 -13.17 6.75
C TYR A 102 2.22 -14.22 6.31
N GLU A 103 1.83 -15.49 6.20
CA GLU A 103 2.68 -16.55 5.67
C GLU A 103 3.04 -16.33 4.19
N MET A 104 2.06 -15.92 3.37
CA MET A 104 2.29 -15.64 1.95
C MET A 104 3.28 -14.49 1.70
N LEU A 105 3.29 -13.50 2.61
CA LEU A 105 4.15 -12.33 2.56
C LEU A 105 5.49 -12.55 3.30
N ASP A 106 5.81 -13.78 3.68
CA ASP A 106 7.08 -14.18 4.30
C ASP A 106 7.40 -13.38 5.57
N GLU A 107 6.45 -13.39 6.52
CA GLU A 107 6.55 -12.70 7.81
C GLU A 107 6.87 -11.20 7.66
N PRO A 108 5.94 -10.40 7.12
CA PRO A 108 6.20 -9.02 6.75
C PRO A 108 6.65 -8.16 7.96
N PRO A 109 7.48 -7.12 7.72
CA PRO A 109 8.00 -6.27 8.79
C PRO A 109 6.92 -5.42 9.45
N ASP A 110 7.21 -4.86 10.63
CA ASP A 110 6.31 -4.06 11.47
C ASP A 110 5.73 -2.81 10.78
N ILE A 111 6.42 -2.28 9.78
CA ILE A 111 5.94 -1.18 8.94
C ILE A 111 4.74 -1.59 8.05
N VAL A 112 4.54 -2.89 7.85
CA VAL A 112 3.44 -3.48 7.09
C VAL A 112 2.35 -3.94 8.05
N ARG A 113 1.13 -3.46 7.85
CA ARG A 113 -0.03 -3.80 8.68
C ARG A 113 -1.09 -4.49 7.82
N LEU A 114 -1.44 -5.72 8.17
CA LEU A 114 -2.63 -6.37 7.65
C LEU A 114 -3.85 -5.76 8.36
N VAL A 115 -4.78 -5.19 7.61
CA VAL A 115 -5.94 -4.46 8.16
C VAL A 115 -7.20 -4.96 7.48
N ASP A 116 -8.25 -5.20 8.26
CA ASP A 116 -9.57 -5.54 7.72
C ASP A 116 -10.09 -4.39 6.85
N PRO A 117 -10.69 -4.64 5.67
CA PRO A 117 -11.32 -3.61 4.85
C PRO A 117 -12.19 -2.62 5.63
N ALA A 118 -12.96 -3.11 6.60
CA ALA A 118 -13.86 -2.28 7.40
C ALA A 118 -13.12 -1.26 8.28
N ASP A 119 -11.86 -1.53 8.63
CA ASP A 119 -11.07 -0.74 9.58
C ASP A 119 -10.02 0.15 8.90
N VAL A 120 -9.82 0.02 7.57
CA VAL A 120 -8.75 0.72 6.84
C VAL A 120 -8.79 2.23 7.05
N LEU A 121 -9.98 2.85 6.99
CA LEU A 121 -10.11 4.30 7.12
C LEU A 121 -9.66 4.79 8.51
N ASP A 122 -10.08 4.11 9.57
CA ASP A 122 -9.77 4.50 10.93
C ASP A 122 -8.28 4.27 11.24
N VAL A 123 -7.71 3.16 10.76
CA VAL A 123 -6.27 2.89 10.89
C VAL A 123 -5.45 3.91 10.10
N ALA A 124 -5.85 4.24 8.87
CA ALA A 124 -5.17 5.24 8.05
C ALA A 124 -5.15 6.61 8.75
N ARG A 125 -6.29 7.05 9.30
CA ARG A 125 -6.36 8.30 10.07
C ARG A 125 -5.45 8.28 11.29
N ALA A 126 -5.47 7.19 12.07
CA ALA A 126 -4.61 7.06 13.24
C ALA A 126 -3.13 7.22 12.87
N ILE A 127 -2.69 6.55 11.80
CA ILE A 127 -1.32 6.67 11.26
C ILE A 127 -1.03 8.12 10.82
N LEU A 128 -1.96 8.75 10.10
CA LEU A 128 -1.77 10.09 9.53
C LEU A 128 -1.90 11.23 10.56
N THR A 129 -2.45 10.97 11.75
CA THR A 129 -2.49 11.94 12.86
C THR A 129 -1.32 11.83 13.83
N GLY A 130 -0.63 10.68 13.83
CA GLY A 130 0.69 10.52 14.47
C GLY A 130 1.76 11.33 13.76
#